data_AF-A0A9N9X6L1-F1
#
_entry.id   AF-A0A9N9X6L1-F1
#
_cell.length_a   1.000
_cell.length_b   1.000
_cell.length_c   1.000
_cell.angle_alpha   90.00
_cell.angle_beta   90.00
_cell.angle_gamma   90.00
#
_symmetry.space_group_name_H-M   'P 1'
#
loop_
_entity.id
_entity.type
_entity.pdbx_description
1 polymer ?
#
loop_
_entity_poly.entity_id
_entity_poly.type
_entity_poly.pdbx_seq_one_letter_code
_entity_poly.pdbx_strand_id
1 'polypeptide(L)'
;MVTTHAHLAGLRDMINSWFDILLYTRVYRNKYEGHNLYEELTTIITLYTDFSKTHSTYHHDALRARPSLVISAILRDLQRDDRFCQSLLKDFKPISESKLFTHLTKRVHTQQEAHLRLEMSGLGKCFGHPIINMTESVKTWISKRSVSKPNVEKMGIQIANTFKLTFCRLYYKEKRVWPAAKAELVLSQRIAENLTNNTWKECSESLESRGIWSSNIRTNLHV
;
A
#
# COMPACT_ATOMS: atom_id res chain seq x y z
N MET A 1 32.50 13.12 3.11
CA MET A 1 31.72 11.93 2.69
C MET A 1 32.49 11.25 1.57
N VAL A 2 32.73 9.93 1.66
CA VAL A 2 33.42 9.19 0.59
C VAL A 2 32.38 8.72 -0.43
N THR A 3 32.50 9.16 -1.68
CA THR A 3 31.63 8.70 -2.78
C THR A 3 32.01 7.27 -3.16
N THR A 4 31.01 6.38 -3.23
CA THR A 4 31.21 4.97 -3.62
C THR A 4 30.61 4.70 -4.99
N HIS A 5 30.95 3.55 -5.59
CA HIS A 5 30.34 3.10 -6.84
C HIS A 5 28.79 3.09 -6.79
N ALA A 6 28.20 2.68 -5.66
CA ALA A 6 26.75 2.67 -5.50
C ALA A 6 26.13 4.09 -5.56
N HIS A 7 26.82 5.10 -5.02
CA HIS A 7 26.38 6.49 -5.13
C HIS A 7 26.41 6.96 -6.59
N LEU A 8 27.46 6.61 -7.34
CA LEU A 8 27.58 6.96 -8.76
C LEU A 8 26.53 6.25 -9.61
N ALA A 9 26.28 4.97 -9.36
CA ALA A 9 25.23 4.21 -10.03
C ALA A 9 23.84 4.82 -9.78
N GLY A 10 23.52 5.13 -8.52
CA GLY A 10 22.25 5.79 -8.16
C GLY A 10 22.09 7.16 -8.81
N LEU A 11 23.17 7.96 -8.89
CA LEU A 11 23.14 9.26 -9.57
C LEU A 11 22.92 9.11 -11.08
N ARG A 12 23.63 8.18 -11.72
CA ARG A 12 23.46 7.88 -13.15
C ARG A 12 22.03 7.48 -13.46
N ASP A 13 21.46 6.57 -12.68
CA ASP A 13 20.10 6.07 -12.89
C ASP A 13 19.06 7.19 -12.69
N MET A 14 19.30 8.10 -11.73
CA MET A 14 18.48 9.29 -11.51
C MET A 14 18.52 10.25 -12.72
N ILE A 15 19.71 10.57 -13.23
CA ILE A 15 19.89 11.47 -14.38
C ILE A 15 19.25 10.88 -15.64
N ASN A 16 19.47 9.59 -15.90
CA ASN A 16 18.86 8.89 -17.04
C ASN A 16 17.32 8.92 -16.92
N SER A 17 16.78 8.66 -15.73
CA SER A 17 15.34 8.76 -15.49
C SER A 17 14.80 10.16 -15.79
N TRP A 18 15.49 11.22 -15.35
CA TRP A 18 15.08 12.59 -15.67
C TRP A 18 15.12 12.86 -17.17
N PHE A 19 16.18 12.43 -17.85
CA PHE A 19 16.30 12.58 -19.29
C PHE A 19 15.15 11.88 -20.03
N ASP A 20 14.89 10.62 -19.73
CA ASP A 20 13.86 9.82 -20.39
C ASP A 20 12.46 10.41 -20.20
N ILE A 21 12.16 10.88 -18.98
CA ILE A 21 10.83 11.43 -18.69
C ILE A 21 10.69 12.85 -19.26
N LEU A 22 11.75 13.66 -19.27
CA LEU A 22 11.73 14.96 -19.97
C LEU A 22 11.55 14.76 -21.47
N LEU A 23 12.18 13.75 -22.07
CA LEU A 23 11.97 13.40 -23.47
C LEU A 23 10.53 12.93 -23.71
N TYR A 24 10.01 12.05 -22.85
CA TYR A 24 8.61 11.59 -22.91
C TYR A 24 7.63 12.76 -22.86
N THR A 25 7.75 13.63 -21.86
CA THR A 25 6.86 14.79 -21.68
C THR A 25 6.98 15.80 -22.82
N ARG A 26 8.14 15.89 -23.48
CA ARG A 26 8.33 16.70 -24.69
C ARG A 26 7.56 16.15 -25.88
N VAL A 27 7.59 14.82 -26.10
CA VAL A 27 6.85 14.14 -27.17
C VAL A 27 5.34 14.19 -26.90
N TYR A 28 4.94 13.95 -25.66
CA TYR A 28 3.54 13.90 -25.22
C TYR A 28 3.04 15.22 -24.61
N ARG A 29 3.58 16.37 -25.06
CA ARG A 29 3.28 17.70 -24.50
C ARG A 29 1.79 18.07 -24.51
N ASN A 30 1.01 17.49 -25.42
CA ASN A 30 -0.43 17.76 -25.59
C ASN A 30 -1.33 16.64 -25.02
N LYS A 31 -0.79 15.73 -24.19
CA LYS A 31 -1.57 14.64 -23.57
C LYS A 31 -2.70 15.17 -22.68
N TYR A 32 -2.48 16.32 -22.04
CA TYR A 32 -3.44 17.01 -21.20
C TYR A 32 -3.63 18.42 -21.73
N GLU A 33 -4.77 18.69 -22.37
CA GLU A 33 -5.14 20.01 -22.89
C GLU A 33 -5.02 21.11 -21.80
N GLY A 34 -4.42 22.25 -22.15
CA GLY A 34 -4.21 23.36 -21.22
C GLY A 34 -3.06 23.17 -20.21
N HIS A 35 -2.38 22.01 -20.21
CA HIS A 35 -1.27 21.73 -19.30
C HIS A 35 0.01 21.35 -20.04
N ASN A 36 1.12 21.97 -19.65
CA ASN A 36 2.43 21.61 -20.17
C ASN A 36 3.12 20.61 -19.22
N LEU A 37 3.09 19.33 -19.57
CA LEU A 37 3.72 18.27 -18.77
C LEU A 37 5.22 18.47 -18.57
N TYR A 38 5.91 19.02 -19.57
CA TYR A 38 7.35 19.26 -19.49
C TYR A 38 7.64 20.31 -18.41
N GLU A 39 6.88 21.42 -18.39
CA GLU A 39 7.03 22.47 -17.39
C GLU A 39 6.66 22.01 -15.98
N GLU A 40 5.59 21.23 -15.80
CA GLU A 40 5.23 20.66 -14.50
C GLU A 40 6.36 19.74 -13.99
N LEU A 41 6.93 18.89 -14.87
CA LEU A 41 8.03 18.00 -14.50
C LEU A 41 9.29 18.77 -14.13
N THR A 42 9.72 19.74 -14.94
CA THR A 42 10.88 20.58 -14.64
C THR A 42 10.68 21.32 -13.32
N THR A 43 9.48 21.84 -13.08
CA THR A 43 9.12 22.51 -11.83
C THR A 43 9.27 21.55 -10.63
N ILE A 44 8.75 20.34 -10.72
CA ILE A 44 8.88 19.33 -9.64
C ILE A 44 10.35 18.98 -9.40
N ILE A 45 11.16 18.84 -10.46
CA ILE A 45 12.60 18.57 -10.34
C ILE A 45 13.29 19.70 -9.60
N THR A 46 13.09 20.95 -10.02
CA THR A 46 13.67 22.13 -9.37
C THR A 46 13.24 22.23 -7.91
N LEU A 47 11.94 22.15 -7.63
CA LEU A 47 11.40 22.25 -6.28
C LEU A 47 11.96 21.15 -5.36
N TYR A 48 12.11 19.93 -5.88
CA TYR A 48 12.70 18.84 -5.11
C TYR A 48 14.19 19.05 -4.86
N THR A 49 14.97 19.47 -5.86
CA THR A 49 16.40 19.75 -5.69
C THR A 49 16.65 20.87 -4.68
N ASP A 50 15.80 21.90 -4.65
CA ASP A 50 15.89 22.96 -3.66
C ASP A 50 15.43 22.48 -2.27
N PHE A 51 14.40 21.63 -2.23
CA PHE A 51 13.93 21.00 -0.99
C PHE A 51 15.00 20.10 -0.37
N SER A 52 15.71 19.28 -1.17
CA SER A 52 16.73 18.36 -0.64
C SER A 52 17.95 19.08 -0.07
N LYS A 53 18.29 20.26 -0.59
CA LYS A 53 19.35 21.13 -0.04
C LYS A 53 18.97 21.73 1.31
N THR A 54 17.71 22.13 1.47
CA THR A 54 17.21 22.85 2.66
C THR A 54 16.68 21.92 3.75
N HIS A 55 16.19 20.74 3.37
CA HIS A 55 15.54 19.75 4.24
C HIS A 55 16.14 18.35 4.02
N SER A 56 17.46 18.25 4.12
CA SER A 56 18.22 17.01 3.86
C SER A 56 17.78 15.83 4.71
N THR A 57 17.20 16.04 5.89
CA THR A 57 16.64 14.96 6.71
C THR A 57 15.31 14.43 6.18
N TYR A 58 14.48 15.28 5.56
CA TYR A 58 13.07 14.97 5.26
C TYR A 58 12.78 14.73 3.76
N HIS A 59 13.74 14.98 2.87
CA HIS A 59 13.55 14.90 1.42
C HIS A 59 13.03 13.54 0.92
N HIS A 60 13.54 12.43 1.45
CA HIS A 60 13.05 11.11 1.07
C HIS A 60 11.69 10.76 1.67
N ASP A 61 11.35 11.28 2.85
CA ASP A 61 10.02 11.12 3.43
C ASP A 61 8.99 11.91 2.63
N ALA A 62 9.31 13.14 2.21
CA ALA A 62 8.48 13.95 1.32
C ALA A 62 8.23 13.24 -0.03
N LEU A 63 9.25 12.60 -0.62
CA LEU A 63 9.08 11.79 -1.83
C LEU A 63 8.18 10.58 -1.61
N ARG A 64 8.39 9.86 -0.51
CA ARG A 64 7.57 8.67 -0.18
C ARG A 64 6.11 9.06 0.06
N ALA A 65 5.88 10.24 0.63
CA ALA A 65 4.56 10.79 0.89
C ALA A 65 3.86 11.33 -0.36
N ARG A 66 4.60 11.62 -1.44
CA ARG A 66 4.07 12.27 -2.65
C ARG A 66 2.79 11.62 -3.19
N PRO A 67 2.70 10.29 -3.40
CA PRO A 67 1.46 9.68 -3.87
C PRO A 67 0.29 9.94 -2.92
N SER A 68 0.53 9.83 -1.61
CA SER A 68 -0.50 10.09 -0.60
C SER A 68 -0.94 11.56 -0.59
N LEU A 69 -0.02 12.52 -0.75
CA LEU A 69 -0.33 13.96 -0.81
C LEU A 69 -1.13 14.32 -2.07
N VAL A 70 -0.79 13.71 -3.21
CA VAL A 70 -1.55 13.88 -4.45
C VAL A 70 -2.96 13.29 -4.30
N ILE A 71 -3.06 12.07 -3.78
CA ILE A 71 -4.35 11.42 -3.53
C ILE A 71 -5.17 12.25 -2.54
N SER A 72 -4.57 12.81 -1.50
CA SER A 72 -5.31 13.63 -0.54
C SER A 72 -5.85 14.91 -1.15
N ALA A 73 -5.10 15.56 -2.06
CA ALA A 73 -5.61 16.72 -2.79
C ALA A 73 -6.81 16.34 -3.68
N ILE A 74 -6.73 15.21 -4.38
CA ILE A 74 -7.82 14.69 -5.23
C ILE A 74 -9.07 14.35 -4.40
N LEU A 75 -8.91 13.64 -3.27
CA LEU A 75 -10.03 13.30 -2.38
C LEU A 75 -10.67 14.55 -1.78
N ARG A 76 -9.86 15.50 -1.33
CA ARG A 76 -10.32 16.78 -0.76
C ARG A 76 -11.15 17.56 -1.78
N ASP A 77 -10.62 17.73 -3.00
CA ASP A 77 -11.21 18.69 -3.95
C ASP A 77 -12.30 18.06 -4.84
N LEU A 78 -12.15 16.81 -5.26
CA LEU A 78 -13.12 16.14 -6.14
C LEU A 78 -14.15 15.29 -5.39
N GLN A 79 -13.79 14.72 -4.23
CA GLN A 79 -14.70 13.87 -3.42
C GLN A 79 -15.19 14.55 -2.15
N ARG A 80 -14.71 15.76 -1.83
CA ARG A 80 -15.05 16.52 -0.62
C ARG A 80 -14.74 15.75 0.68
N ASP A 81 -13.72 14.89 0.67
CA ASP A 81 -13.23 14.17 1.85
C ASP A 81 -11.83 14.66 2.26
N ASP A 82 -11.79 15.45 3.34
CA ASP A 82 -10.56 16.05 3.86
C ASP A 82 -9.89 15.21 4.98
N ARG A 83 -10.52 14.11 5.42
CA ARG A 83 -10.02 13.33 6.58
C ARG A 83 -8.61 12.79 6.35
N PHE A 84 -8.34 12.33 5.13
CA PHE A 84 -7.02 11.81 4.77
C PHE A 84 -5.95 12.91 4.73
N CYS A 85 -6.29 14.07 4.18
CA CYS A 85 -5.42 15.25 4.15
C CYS A 85 -5.05 15.71 5.57
N GLN A 86 -6.05 15.79 6.47
CA GLN A 86 -5.83 16.15 7.87
C GLN A 86 -4.92 15.16 8.61
N SER A 87 -5.03 13.86 8.31
CA SER A 87 -4.13 12.85 8.87
C SER A 87 -2.69 13.07 8.38
N LEU A 88 -2.49 13.30 7.08
CA LEU A 88 -1.16 13.51 6.51
C LEU A 88 -0.49 14.80 7.03
N LEU A 89 -1.25 15.88 7.19
CA LEU A 89 -0.70 17.15 7.69
C LEU A 89 -0.12 17.03 9.11
N LYS A 90 -0.59 16.09 9.93
CA LYS A 90 0.00 15.82 11.26
C LYS A 90 1.41 15.25 11.13
N ASP A 91 1.60 14.32 10.21
CA ASP A 91 2.88 13.63 10.01
C ASP A 91 3.89 14.49 9.24
N PHE A 92 3.42 15.40 8.38
CA PHE A 92 4.27 16.26 7.53
C PHE A 92 4.29 17.74 7.93
N LYS A 93 3.83 18.08 9.14
CA LYS A 93 3.84 19.45 9.67
C LYS A 93 5.21 20.16 9.53
N PRO A 94 6.37 19.51 9.72
CA PRO A 94 7.66 20.20 9.56
C PRO A 94 7.95 20.69 8.15
N ILE A 95 7.26 20.15 7.14
CA ILE A 95 7.53 20.43 5.72
C ILE A 95 6.33 21.02 4.98
N SER A 96 5.21 21.25 5.70
CA SER A 96 3.93 21.68 5.10
C SER A 96 4.00 23.06 4.45
N GLU A 97 4.92 23.90 4.90
CA GLU A 97 5.14 25.26 4.36
C GLU A 97 6.10 25.28 3.17
N SER A 98 6.71 24.13 2.82
CA SER A 98 7.65 24.09 1.72
C SER A 98 6.95 24.29 0.37
N LYS A 99 7.68 24.90 -0.58
CA LYS A 99 7.20 25.07 -1.96
C LYS A 99 6.87 23.73 -2.63
N LEU A 100 7.67 22.69 -2.34
CA LEU A 100 7.41 21.34 -2.84
C LEU A 100 6.08 20.81 -2.30
N PHE A 101 5.86 20.88 -0.99
CA PHE A 101 4.61 20.40 -0.38
C PHE A 101 3.39 21.16 -0.91
N THR A 102 3.50 22.49 -1.02
CA THR A 102 2.45 23.35 -1.59
C THR A 102 2.13 22.97 -3.03
N HIS A 103 3.15 22.66 -3.83
CA HIS A 103 2.96 22.21 -5.21
C HIS A 103 2.29 20.83 -5.29
N LEU A 104 2.69 19.88 -4.43
CA LEU A 104 2.11 18.54 -4.40
C LEU A 104 0.66 18.49 -3.91
N THR A 105 0.25 19.49 -3.11
CA THR A 105 -1.10 19.59 -2.52
C THR A 105 -1.97 20.68 -3.16
N LYS A 106 -1.52 21.23 -4.29
CA LYS A 106 -2.24 22.23 -5.09
C LYS A 106 -3.66 21.75 -5.38
N ARG A 107 -4.61 22.69 -5.43
CA ARG A 107 -6.02 22.38 -5.69
C ARG A 107 -6.20 21.67 -7.04
N VAL A 108 -7.11 20.71 -7.04
CA VAL A 108 -7.50 19.92 -8.21
C VAL A 108 -8.95 20.23 -8.54
N HIS A 109 -9.20 20.86 -9.68
CA HIS A 109 -10.51 21.31 -10.12
C HIS A 109 -11.17 20.34 -11.11
N THR A 110 -10.37 19.58 -11.86
CA THR A 110 -10.87 18.70 -12.91
C THR A 110 -10.34 17.27 -12.77
N GLN A 111 -11.04 16.31 -13.38
CA GLN A 111 -10.57 14.91 -13.48
C GLN A 111 -9.27 14.81 -14.28
N GLN A 112 -9.10 15.66 -15.28
CA GLN A 112 -7.89 15.72 -16.08
C GLN A 112 -6.68 16.15 -15.24
N GLU A 113 -6.85 17.17 -14.39
CA GLU A 113 -5.82 17.57 -13.43
C GLU A 113 -5.51 16.45 -12.43
N ALA A 114 -6.52 15.69 -11.99
CA ALA A 114 -6.30 14.52 -11.13
C ALA A 114 -5.43 13.46 -11.83
N HIS A 115 -5.71 13.14 -13.10
CA HIS A 115 -4.91 12.20 -13.88
C HIS A 115 -3.47 12.68 -14.06
N LEU A 116 -3.28 13.95 -14.42
CA LEU A 116 -1.96 14.56 -14.54
C LEU A 116 -1.18 14.46 -13.22
N ARG A 117 -1.81 14.78 -12.10
CA ARG A 117 -1.17 14.72 -10.77
C ARG A 117 -0.83 13.29 -10.38
N LEU A 118 -1.71 12.32 -10.64
CA LEU A 118 -1.45 10.90 -10.41
C LEU A 118 -0.26 10.40 -11.23
N GLU A 119 -0.16 10.80 -12.50
CA GLU A 119 0.98 10.47 -13.35
C GLU A 119 2.29 11.02 -12.78
N MET A 120 2.30 12.30 -12.38
CA MET A 120 3.48 12.92 -11.74
C MET A 120 3.83 12.30 -10.38
N SER A 121 2.84 11.74 -9.68
CA SER A 121 3.07 11.07 -8.39
C SER A 121 3.90 9.79 -8.52
N GLY A 122 3.83 9.12 -9.69
CA GLY A 122 4.57 7.89 -9.99
C GLY A 122 6.08 8.09 -10.13
N LEU A 123 6.55 9.33 -10.19
CA LEU A 123 7.94 9.68 -10.45
C LEU A 123 8.87 9.56 -9.23
N GLY A 124 8.43 8.97 -8.12
CA GLY A 124 9.19 8.95 -6.86
C GLY A 124 10.59 8.34 -6.99
N LYS A 125 10.75 7.28 -7.81
CA LYS A 125 12.04 6.61 -8.02
C LYS A 125 13.03 7.46 -8.83
N CYS A 126 12.55 8.45 -9.56
CA CYS A 126 13.39 9.31 -10.39
C CYS A 126 14.18 10.32 -9.55
N PHE A 127 14.00 10.36 -8.23
CA PHE A 127 14.65 11.33 -7.35
C PHE A 127 15.73 10.71 -6.44
N GLY A 128 16.23 9.55 -6.87
CA GLY A 128 17.30 8.82 -6.20
C GLY A 128 16.81 7.93 -5.05
N HIS A 129 17.77 7.38 -4.32
CA HIS A 129 17.53 6.45 -3.22
C HIS A 129 18.16 6.98 -1.94
N PRO A 130 17.48 6.84 -0.78
CA PRO A 130 18.06 7.20 0.50
C PRO A 130 19.27 6.32 0.79
N ILE A 131 20.29 6.92 1.40
CA ILE A 131 21.34 6.16 2.04
C ILE A 131 20.76 5.53 3.30
N ILE A 132 20.73 4.20 3.32
CA ILE A 132 20.11 3.46 4.41
C ILE A 132 21.04 3.49 5.62
N ASN A 133 20.57 4.10 6.71
CA ASN A 133 21.20 3.93 8.01
C ASN A 133 20.76 2.58 8.61
N MET A 134 21.61 1.56 8.43
CA MET A 134 21.33 0.20 8.90
C MET A 134 21.16 0.14 10.42
N THR A 135 21.94 0.92 11.19
CA THR A 135 21.84 0.95 12.64
C THR A 135 20.50 1.49 13.10
N GLU A 136 20.03 2.59 12.53
CA GLU A 136 18.69 3.12 12.80
C GLU A 136 17.60 2.15 12.35
N SER A 137 17.73 1.56 11.15
CA SER A 137 16.77 0.60 10.62
C SER A 137 16.59 -0.61 11.55
N VAL A 138 17.70 -1.17 12.05
CA VAL A 138 17.69 -2.27 13.02
C VAL A 138 17.11 -1.82 14.36
N LYS A 139 17.48 -0.63 14.86
CA LYS A 139 16.90 -0.07 16.09
C LYS A 139 15.38 0.11 15.97
N THR A 140 14.88 0.63 14.85
CA THR A 140 13.45 0.79 14.58
C THR A 140 12.75 -0.56 14.46
N TRP A 141 13.38 -1.55 13.82
CA TRP A 141 12.83 -2.90 13.72
C TRP A 141 12.72 -3.56 15.10
N ILE A 142 13.77 -3.46 15.92
CA ILE A 142 13.78 -3.97 17.30
C ILE A 142 12.78 -3.22 18.17
N SER A 143 12.67 -1.89 18.04
CA SER A 143 11.76 -1.07 18.86
C SER A 143 10.30 -1.35 18.54
N LYS A 144 9.99 -1.66 17.28
CA LYS A 144 8.66 -2.13 16.89
C LYS A 144 8.28 -3.42 17.61
N ARG A 145 9.26 -4.25 18.03
CA ARG A 145 9.12 -5.57 18.68
C ARG A 145 8.13 -6.48 17.91
N SER A 146 8.05 -7.74 18.32
CA SER A 146 6.81 -8.48 18.15
C SER A 146 5.79 -7.82 19.08
N VAL A 147 5.03 -6.84 18.59
CA VAL A 147 3.93 -6.27 19.40
C VAL A 147 3.01 -7.43 19.74
N SER A 148 3.04 -7.87 21.01
CA SER A 148 2.05 -8.83 21.51
C SER A 148 0.70 -8.15 21.37
N LYS A 149 -0.07 -8.54 20.35
CA LYS A 149 -1.40 -7.99 20.13
C LYS A 149 -2.31 -8.65 21.17
N PRO A 150 -2.86 -7.89 22.13
CA PRO A 150 -3.70 -8.50 23.15
C PRO A 150 -4.95 -9.11 22.51
N ASN A 151 -5.29 -10.33 22.94
CA ASN A 151 -6.61 -10.92 22.74
C ASN A 151 -7.04 -11.11 21.26
N VAL A 152 -6.12 -11.53 20.38
CA VAL A 152 -6.43 -11.85 18.98
C VAL A 152 -6.87 -13.30 18.74
N GLU A 153 -6.92 -14.13 19.78
CA GLU A 153 -7.24 -15.57 19.66
C GLU A 153 -8.62 -15.80 19.05
N LYS A 154 -9.66 -15.11 19.57
CA LYS A 154 -11.02 -15.22 19.03
C LYS A 154 -11.09 -14.83 17.56
N MET A 155 -10.40 -13.74 17.19
CA MET A 155 -10.31 -13.28 15.80
C MET A 155 -9.54 -14.30 14.94
N GLY A 156 -8.45 -14.87 15.46
CA GLY A 156 -7.67 -15.90 14.78
C GLY A 156 -8.48 -17.15 14.49
N ILE A 157 -9.30 -17.60 15.44
CA ILE A 157 -10.23 -18.72 15.26
C ILE A 157 -11.26 -18.39 14.17
N GLN A 158 -11.87 -17.20 14.20
CA GLN A 158 -12.83 -16.78 13.17
C GLN A 158 -12.22 -16.71 11.77
N ILE A 159 -10.98 -16.21 11.65
CA ILE A 159 -10.25 -16.16 10.38
C ILE A 159 -9.94 -17.57 9.88
N ALA A 160 -9.41 -18.44 10.76
CA ALA A 160 -9.10 -19.82 10.41
C ALA A 160 -10.35 -20.58 9.93
N ASN A 161 -11.48 -20.37 10.59
CA ASN A 161 -12.76 -20.97 10.23
C ASN A 161 -13.27 -20.47 8.87
N THR A 162 -13.18 -19.16 8.64
CA THR A 162 -13.55 -18.53 7.37
C THR A 162 -12.68 -19.05 6.23
N PHE A 163 -11.38 -19.21 6.46
CA PHE A 163 -10.45 -19.82 5.51
C PHE A 163 -10.84 -21.27 5.20
N LYS A 164 -11.03 -22.12 6.22
CA LYS A 164 -11.43 -23.53 6.03
C LYS A 164 -12.72 -23.65 5.24
N LEU A 165 -13.75 -22.88 5.58
CA LEU A 165 -15.02 -22.88 4.86
C LEU A 165 -14.83 -22.46 3.39
N THR A 166 -14.09 -21.38 3.15
CA THR A 166 -13.83 -20.86 1.79
C THR A 166 -13.04 -21.87 0.97
N PHE A 167 -12.00 -22.45 1.56
CA PHE A 167 -11.19 -23.48 0.94
C PHE A 167 -12.03 -24.71 0.58
N CYS A 168 -12.78 -25.28 1.52
CA CYS A 168 -13.62 -26.44 1.26
C CYS A 168 -14.69 -26.15 0.20
N ARG A 169 -15.27 -24.94 0.20
CA ARG A 169 -16.26 -24.52 -0.81
C ARG A 169 -15.65 -24.51 -2.21
N LEU A 170 -14.50 -23.87 -2.35
CA LEU A 170 -13.80 -23.78 -3.64
C LEU A 170 -13.31 -25.15 -4.10
N TYR A 171 -12.74 -25.94 -3.20
CA TYR A 171 -12.27 -27.29 -3.47
C TYR A 171 -13.42 -28.20 -3.94
N TYR A 172 -14.56 -28.21 -3.24
CA TYR A 172 -15.72 -29.01 -3.62
C TYR A 172 -16.35 -28.52 -4.94
N LYS A 173 -16.40 -27.20 -5.18
CA LYS A 173 -16.88 -26.65 -6.46
C LYS A 173 -16.06 -27.17 -7.63
N GLU A 174 -14.74 -27.28 -7.46
CA GLU A 174 -13.82 -27.75 -8.51
C GLU A 174 -13.77 -29.28 -8.64
N LYS A 175 -13.58 -30.00 -7.52
CA LYS A 175 -13.30 -31.44 -7.50
C LYS A 175 -14.54 -32.30 -7.27
N ARG A 176 -15.69 -31.70 -6.91
CA ARG A 176 -16.95 -32.40 -6.57
C ARG A 176 -16.81 -33.44 -5.45
N VAL A 177 -15.76 -33.29 -4.64
CA VAL A 177 -15.48 -34.10 -3.46
C VAL A 177 -14.96 -33.19 -2.35
N TRP A 178 -15.20 -33.58 -1.10
CA TRP A 178 -14.62 -32.88 0.05
C TRP A 178 -13.10 -33.12 0.12
N PRO A 179 -12.32 -32.13 0.58
CA PRO A 179 -10.90 -32.35 0.85
C PRO A 179 -10.72 -33.40 1.94
N ALA A 180 -9.68 -34.23 1.81
CA ALA A 180 -9.39 -35.27 2.78
C ALA A 180 -9.15 -34.66 4.17
N ALA A 181 -10.07 -34.90 5.09
CA ALA A 181 -9.95 -34.51 6.49
C ALA A 181 -9.42 -35.69 7.31
N LYS A 182 -8.47 -35.45 8.21
CA LYS A 182 -8.11 -36.45 9.24
C LYS A 182 -9.27 -36.59 10.23
N ALA A 183 -9.48 -37.81 10.72
CA ALA A 183 -10.65 -38.25 11.50
C ALA A 183 -10.87 -37.52 12.85
N GLU A 184 -9.99 -36.61 13.26
CA GLU A 184 -10.01 -35.95 14.57
C GLU A 184 -10.68 -34.56 14.55
N LEU A 185 -11.34 -34.18 13.46
CA LEU A 185 -12.06 -32.90 13.42
C LEU A 185 -13.43 -33.02 14.09
N VAL A 186 -13.62 -32.28 15.18
CA VAL A 186 -14.97 -32.04 15.75
C VAL A 186 -15.72 -31.11 14.82
N LEU A 187 -16.44 -31.69 13.87
CA LEU A 187 -17.30 -30.97 12.93
C LEU A 187 -18.68 -30.80 13.54
N SER A 188 -19.34 -29.69 13.23
CA SER A 188 -20.78 -29.58 13.50
C SER A 188 -21.54 -30.69 12.76
N GLN A 189 -22.64 -31.15 13.35
CA GLN A 189 -23.46 -32.22 12.81
C GLN A 189 -23.81 -32.02 11.33
N ARG A 190 -24.16 -30.79 10.92
CA ARG A 190 -24.49 -30.47 9.53
C ARG A 190 -23.30 -30.58 8.57
N ILE A 191 -22.10 -30.19 9.00
CA ILE A 191 -20.89 -30.35 8.17
C ILE A 191 -20.53 -31.82 8.08
N ALA A 192 -20.66 -32.57 9.18
CA ALA A 192 -20.46 -34.01 9.19
C ALA A 192 -21.44 -34.72 8.24
N GLU A 193 -22.72 -34.36 8.24
CA GLU A 193 -23.72 -34.89 7.30
C GLU A 193 -23.39 -34.56 5.84
N ASN A 194 -22.98 -33.32 5.56
CA ASN A 194 -22.56 -32.92 4.22
C ASN A 194 -21.32 -33.69 3.75
N LEU A 195 -20.35 -33.91 4.64
CA LEU A 195 -19.13 -34.68 4.38
C LEU A 195 -19.46 -36.15 4.10
N THR A 196 -20.22 -36.80 4.98
CA THR A 196 -20.63 -38.21 4.85
C THR A 196 -21.43 -38.47 3.59
N ASN A 197 -22.35 -37.56 3.24
CA ASN A 197 -23.18 -37.69 2.04
C ASN A 197 -22.49 -37.16 0.77
N ASN A 198 -21.24 -36.69 0.87
CA ASN A 198 -20.51 -36.00 -0.19
C ASN A 198 -21.35 -34.92 -0.91
N THR A 199 -22.07 -34.10 -0.16
CA THR A 199 -22.88 -32.98 -0.68
C THR A 199 -22.38 -31.65 -0.15
N TRP A 200 -22.68 -30.57 -0.87
CA TRP A 200 -22.44 -29.21 -0.39
C TRP A 200 -23.76 -28.43 -0.36
N LYS A 201 -24.20 -28.02 0.84
CA LYS A 201 -25.36 -27.15 1.03
C LYS A 201 -24.92 -25.83 1.63
N GLU A 202 -25.12 -24.72 0.91
CA GLU A 202 -24.80 -23.39 1.42
C GLU A 202 -25.72 -23.04 2.61
N CYS A 203 -25.15 -22.48 3.68
CA CYS A 203 -25.94 -21.85 4.72
C CYS A 203 -26.39 -20.47 4.24
N SER A 204 -27.69 -20.26 4.14
CA SER A 204 -28.29 -18.93 3.96
C SER A 204 -28.11 -18.01 5.18
N GLU A 205 -27.71 -18.56 6.34
CA GLU A 205 -27.40 -17.80 7.55
C GLU A 205 -25.90 -17.47 7.61
N SER A 206 -25.55 -16.33 7.02
CA SER A 206 -24.18 -15.85 6.81
C SER A 206 -23.45 -15.32 8.05
N LEU A 207 -23.96 -15.56 9.26
CA LEU A 207 -23.40 -15.01 10.51
C LEU A 207 -23.12 -16.08 11.58
N GLU A 208 -23.96 -17.10 11.72
CA GLU A 208 -23.79 -18.14 12.75
C GLU A 208 -22.70 -19.16 12.39
N SER A 209 -22.51 -19.44 11.10
CA SER A 209 -21.47 -20.37 10.60
C SER A 209 -20.02 -19.95 10.88
N ARG A 210 -19.78 -18.71 11.34
CA ARG A 210 -18.46 -18.24 11.79
C ARG A 210 -18.02 -18.86 13.12
N GLY A 211 -18.97 -19.27 13.97
CA GLY A 211 -18.73 -19.97 15.24
C GLY A 211 -18.84 -21.50 15.16
N ILE A 212 -19.28 -22.05 14.03
CA ILE A 212 -19.60 -23.48 13.93
C ILE A 212 -18.36 -24.37 13.72
N TRP A 213 -17.26 -23.79 13.24
CA TRP A 213 -15.97 -24.49 13.11
C TRP A 213 -15.06 -24.34 14.36
N SER A 214 -15.52 -23.67 15.43
CA SER A 214 -14.71 -23.38 16.62
C SER A 214 -14.81 -24.41 17.75
N SER A 215 -15.51 -25.52 17.59
CA SER A 215 -15.50 -26.59 18.59
C SER A 215 -14.15 -27.34 18.54
N ASN A 216 -13.22 -26.90 19.39
CA ASN A 216 -12.00 -27.62 19.81
C ASN A 216 -11.09 -28.17 18.71
N ILE A 217 -10.40 -27.27 18.01
CA ILE A 217 -9.21 -27.64 17.25
C ILE A 217 -7.98 -27.12 18.00
N ARG A 218 -7.45 -27.94 18.93
CA ARG A 218 -6.03 -27.87 19.31
C ARG A 218 -5.25 -28.51 18.16
N THR A 219 -5.05 -27.78 17.06
CA THR A 219 -4.23 -28.27 15.96
C THR A 219 -2.76 -28.16 16.32
N ASN A 220 -2.15 -29.29 16.65
CA ASN A 220 -0.76 -29.55 16.29
C ASN A 220 -0.70 -29.70 14.77
N LEU A 221 -0.58 -28.59 14.05
CA LEU A 221 -0.16 -28.60 12.65
C LEU A 221 1.36 -28.42 12.64
N HIS A 222 2.09 -29.53 12.57
CA HIS A 222 3.44 -29.48 12.02
C HIS A 222 3.28 -29.29 10.50
N VAL A 223 3.78 -28.15 10.02
CA VAL A 223 4.11 -27.92 8.60
C VAL A 223 5.26 -28.83 8.23
#